data_AF-A0A925MNP5-F1
#
_entry.id   AF-A0A925MNP5-F1
#
_cell.length_a   1.000
_cell.length_b   1.000
_cell.length_c   1.000
_cell.angle_alpha   90.00
_cell.angle_beta   90.00
_cell.angle_gamma   90.00
#
_symmetry.space_group_name_H-M   'P 1'
#
loop_
_entity.id
_entity.type
_entity.pdbx_description
1 polymer ?
#
loop_
_entity_poly.entity_id
_entity_poly.type
_entity_poly.pdbx_seq_one_letter_code
_entity_poly.pdbx_strand_id
1 'polypeptide(L)'
;MTPGSRPLKMRQAAELQMLFLQSLKDGDGLTGAHCVHELWMRGEMAINIELLLERLWSSCRASLPDWLPMRHVEWLPQVYEVTAQFKSSGRGRSNIYLVLLDYSDSRRDPHGVYVGMSEYKPAERFDQHKAGIRAAGSVLKRGLEPLTGPTMHLQKIKRADAARIEIELAEALAAAGIFVQGGH
;
A
#
# COMPACT_ATOMS: atom_id res chain seq x y z
N MET A 1 -10.72 -6.58 -8.62
CA MET A 1 -9.57 -7.50 -8.44
C MET A 1 -8.61 -6.84 -7.46
N THR A 2 -7.91 -7.58 -6.61
CA THR A 2 -6.98 -6.97 -5.63
C THR A 2 -5.58 -6.85 -6.23
N PRO A 3 -4.79 -5.83 -5.86
CA PRO A 3 -3.41 -5.69 -6.33
C PRO A 3 -2.55 -6.87 -5.90
N GLY A 4 -2.77 -7.40 -4.69
CA GLY A 4 -2.02 -8.54 -4.16
C GLY A 4 -2.17 -9.84 -4.96
N SER A 5 -3.28 -10.05 -5.68
CA SER A 5 -3.43 -11.22 -6.56
C SER A 5 -2.68 -11.08 -7.89
N ARG A 6 -2.05 -9.92 -8.14
CA ARG A 6 -1.28 -9.59 -9.36
C ARG A 6 -1.96 -10.07 -10.64
N PRO A 7 -3.15 -9.52 -10.97
CA PRO A 7 -3.96 -10.04 -12.06
C PRO A 7 -3.30 -9.97 -13.45
N LEU A 8 -2.31 -9.09 -13.62
CA LEU A 8 -1.59 -8.92 -14.87
C LEU A 8 -0.22 -9.61 -14.87
N LYS A 9 0.08 -10.46 -13.88
CA LYS A 9 1.38 -11.15 -13.75
C LYS A 9 1.80 -11.92 -15.00
N MET A 10 0.84 -12.50 -15.72
CA MET A 10 1.11 -13.30 -16.93
C MET A 10 1.25 -12.45 -18.20
N ARG A 11 0.97 -11.14 -18.16
CA ARG A 11 1.09 -10.25 -19.33
C ARG A 11 2.53 -9.89 -19.62
N GLN A 12 2.88 -9.77 -20.89
CA GLN A 12 4.20 -9.29 -21.30
C GLN A 12 4.32 -7.76 -21.13
N ALA A 13 5.54 -7.24 -21.07
CA ALA A 13 5.77 -5.80 -20.87
C ALA A 13 5.11 -4.94 -21.97
N ALA A 14 5.20 -5.36 -23.23
CA ALA A 14 4.54 -4.66 -24.35
C ALA A 14 3.01 -4.64 -24.22
N GLU A 15 2.41 -5.75 -23.75
CA GLU A 15 0.96 -5.82 -23.51
C GLU A 15 0.53 -4.89 -22.37
N LEU A 16 1.32 -4.82 -21.29
CA LEU A 16 1.07 -3.90 -20.18
C LEU A 16 1.11 -2.44 -20.64
N GLN A 17 2.07 -2.08 -21.49
CA GLN A 17 2.17 -0.73 -22.04
C GLN A 17 0.97 -0.39 -22.92
N MET A 18 0.56 -1.30 -23.83
CA MET A 18 -0.64 -1.08 -24.65
C MET A 18 -1.90 -0.94 -23.80
N LEU A 19 -2.05 -1.81 -22.79
CA LEU A 19 -3.20 -1.79 -21.88
C LEU A 19 -3.25 -0.48 -21.07
N PHE A 20 -2.09 -0.02 -20.57
CA PHE A 20 -2.00 1.26 -19.87
C PHE A 20 -2.37 2.44 -20.79
N LEU A 21 -1.83 2.50 -22.01
CA LEU A 21 -2.17 3.56 -22.95
C LEU A 21 -3.66 3.56 -23.31
N GLN A 22 -4.26 2.38 -23.43
CA GLN A 22 -5.69 2.25 -23.69
C GLN A 22 -6.52 2.71 -22.48
N SER A 23 -6.13 2.33 -21.26
CA SER A 23 -6.83 2.74 -20.04
C SER A 23 -6.82 4.26 -19.86
N LEU A 24 -5.75 4.95 -20.25
CA LEU A 24 -5.71 6.42 -20.25
C LEU A 24 -6.73 7.04 -21.21
N LYS A 25 -6.90 6.46 -22.41
CA LYS A 25 -7.89 6.93 -23.40
C LYS A 25 -9.32 6.71 -22.92
N ASP A 26 -9.55 5.58 -22.27
CA ASP A 26 -10.88 5.17 -21.80
C ASP A 26 -11.26 5.81 -20.44
N GLY A 27 -10.32 6.49 -19.78
CA GLY A 27 -10.52 7.02 -18.43
C GLY A 27 -10.62 5.92 -17.36
N ASP A 28 -10.08 4.73 -17.63
CA ASP A 28 -10.10 3.57 -16.72
C ASP A 28 -8.88 3.55 -15.79
N GLY A 29 -9.03 4.24 -14.66
CA GLY A 29 -8.01 4.35 -13.63
C GLY A 29 -7.71 3.03 -12.93
N LEU A 30 -8.67 2.11 -12.86
CA LEU A 30 -8.47 0.81 -12.19
C LEU A 30 -7.56 -0.10 -13.03
N THR A 31 -7.82 -0.21 -14.33
CA THR A 31 -6.97 -0.98 -15.23
C THR A 31 -5.59 -0.35 -15.33
N GLY A 32 -5.52 0.98 -15.45
CA GLY A 32 -4.24 1.69 -15.46
C GLY A 32 -3.44 1.48 -14.19
N ALA A 33 -4.08 1.54 -13.01
CA ALA A 33 -3.45 1.27 -11.72
C ALA A 33 -2.89 -0.14 -11.64
N HIS A 34 -3.60 -1.15 -12.15
CA HIS A 34 -3.08 -2.51 -12.20
C HIS A 34 -1.86 -2.65 -13.11
N CYS A 35 -1.79 -1.88 -14.21
CA CYS A 35 -0.61 -1.86 -15.08
C CYS A 35 0.61 -1.26 -14.36
N VAL A 36 0.44 -0.09 -13.73
CA VAL A 36 1.51 0.58 -12.96
C VAL A 36 1.99 -0.32 -11.83
N HIS A 37 1.06 -0.87 -11.06
CA HIS A 37 1.37 -1.79 -9.97
C HIS A 37 2.14 -3.01 -10.46
N GLU A 38 1.73 -3.65 -11.56
CA GLU A 38 2.44 -4.84 -12.07
C GLU A 38 3.86 -4.53 -12.55
N LEU A 39 4.09 -3.38 -13.19
CA LEU A 39 5.44 -2.92 -13.56
C LEU A 39 6.30 -2.67 -12.32
N TRP A 40 5.73 -2.03 -11.30
CA TRP A 40 6.41 -1.79 -10.04
C TRP A 40 6.78 -3.12 -9.34
N MET A 41 5.85 -4.09 -9.31
CA MET A 41 6.10 -5.44 -8.79
C MET A 41 7.12 -6.27 -9.62
N ARG A 42 7.60 -5.75 -10.75
CA ARG A 42 8.66 -6.33 -11.59
C ARG A 42 10.01 -5.60 -11.43
N GLY A 43 10.07 -4.58 -10.57
CA GLY A 43 11.30 -3.79 -10.37
C GLY A 43 11.54 -2.77 -11.48
N GLU A 44 10.49 -2.26 -12.12
CA GLU A 44 10.60 -1.12 -13.03
C GLU A 44 11.22 0.09 -12.31
N MET A 45 11.99 0.90 -13.04
CA MET A 45 12.71 2.04 -12.46
C MET A 45 11.76 3.07 -11.86
N ALA A 46 12.14 3.64 -10.72
CA ALA A 46 11.35 4.65 -10.00
C ALA A 46 10.89 5.80 -10.91
N ILE A 47 11.78 6.33 -11.77
CA ILE A 47 11.45 7.42 -12.70
C ILE A 47 10.33 7.04 -13.67
N ASN A 48 10.29 5.79 -14.13
CA ASN A 48 9.25 5.31 -15.04
C ASN A 48 7.93 5.14 -14.29
N ILE A 49 7.96 4.61 -13.06
CA ILE A 49 6.75 4.50 -12.23
C ILE A 49 6.16 5.87 -11.92
N GLU A 50 6.97 6.85 -11.50
CA GLU A 50 6.52 8.21 -11.21
C GLU A 50 5.86 8.86 -12.44
N LEU A 51 6.47 8.73 -13.62
CA LEU A 51 5.89 9.22 -14.87
C LEU A 51 4.56 8.55 -15.21
N LEU A 52 4.41 7.25 -14.95
CA LEU A 52 3.15 6.54 -15.17
C LEU A 52 2.07 6.96 -14.18
N LEU A 53 2.43 7.16 -12.91
CA LEU A 53 1.54 7.66 -11.87
C LEU A 53 1.02 9.06 -12.21
N GLU A 54 1.90 9.96 -12.65
CA GLU A 54 1.52 11.31 -13.09
C GLU A 54 0.50 11.26 -14.24
N ARG A 55 0.80 10.48 -15.29
CA ARG A 55 -0.10 10.33 -16.43
C ARG A 55 -1.46 9.74 -16.04
N LEU A 56 -1.45 8.73 -15.19
CA LEU A 56 -2.65 8.09 -14.70
C LEU A 56 -3.51 9.05 -13.88
N TRP A 57 -2.88 9.85 -13.02
CA TRP A 57 -3.56 10.91 -12.28
C TRP A 57 -4.20 11.94 -13.20
N SER A 58 -3.46 12.45 -14.19
CA SER A 58 -3.96 13.47 -15.11
C SER A 58 -5.15 13.00 -15.95
N SER A 59 -5.16 11.72 -16.38
CA SER A 59 -6.20 11.20 -17.28
C SER A 59 -7.35 10.48 -16.57
N CYS A 60 -7.11 9.88 -15.41
CA CYS A 60 -8.03 8.90 -14.81
C CYS A 60 -8.36 9.17 -13.33
N ARG A 61 -8.12 10.39 -12.81
CA ARG A 61 -8.33 10.73 -11.39
C ARG A 61 -9.64 10.24 -10.78
N ALA A 62 -10.75 10.33 -11.53
CA ALA A 62 -12.08 10.01 -11.03
C ALA A 62 -12.30 8.50 -10.76
N SER A 63 -11.52 7.63 -11.40
CA SER A 63 -11.65 6.17 -11.32
C SER A 63 -10.40 5.51 -10.70
N LEU A 64 -9.47 6.31 -10.16
CA LEU A 64 -8.29 5.81 -9.48
C LEU A 64 -8.66 5.07 -8.20
N PRO A 65 -8.12 3.85 -7.99
CA PRO A 65 -8.35 3.12 -6.76
C PRO A 65 -7.52 3.68 -5.60
N ASP A 66 -8.08 3.58 -4.39
CA ASP A 66 -7.47 4.01 -3.13
C ASP A 66 -6.30 3.12 -2.66
N TRP A 67 -6.05 2.00 -3.33
CA TRP A 67 -4.98 1.07 -2.99
C TRP A 67 -3.66 1.35 -3.70
N LEU A 68 -3.65 2.19 -4.74
CA LEU A 68 -2.45 2.56 -5.48
C LEU A 68 -1.75 3.73 -4.76
N PRO A 69 -0.53 3.54 -4.24
CA PRO A 69 0.23 4.65 -3.68
C PRO A 69 0.55 5.68 -4.77
N MET A 70 0.46 6.96 -4.43
CA MET A 70 0.68 8.05 -5.39
C MET A 70 2.16 8.46 -5.51
N ARG A 71 3.07 7.69 -4.94
CA ARG A 71 4.51 7.96 -4.89
C ARG A 71 5.26 6.64 -4.94
N HIS A 72 6.41 6.61 -5.62
CA HIS A 72 7.23 5.41 -5.68
C HIS A 72 7.92 5.12 -4.33
N VAL A 73 7.89 3.85 -3.95
CA VAL A 73 8.48 3.28 -2.73
C VAL A 73 9.21 2.00 -3.13
N GLU A 74 10.53 1.99 -2.98
CA GLU A 74 11.38 0.90 -3.46
C GLU A 74 11.01 -0.46 -2.87
N TRP A 75 10.74 -0.51 -1.57
CA TRP A 75 10.41 -1.75 -0.85
C TRP A 75 8.94 -2.18 -0.95
N LEU A 76 8.09 -1.50 -1.75
CA LEU A 76 6.67 -1.87 -1.85
C LEU A 76 6.45 -3.34 -2.24
N PRO A 77 7.19 -3.94 -3.20
CA PRO A 77 7.05 -5.36 -3.53
C PRO A 77 7.30 -6.27 -2.32
N GLN A 78 8.33 -5.95 -1.51
CA GLN A 78 8.65 -6.71 -0.31
C GLN A 78 7.52 -6.68 0.72
N VAL A 79 6.82 -5.55 0.85
CA VAL A 79 5.65 -5.44 1.74
C VAL A 79 4.52 -6.34 1.28
N TYR A 80 4.22 -6.39 -0.02
CA TYR A 80 3.21 -7.33 -0.55
C TYR A 80 3.60 -8.79 -0.27
N GLU A 81 4.87 -9.14 -0.41
CA GLU A 81 5.35 -10.50 -0.15
C GLU A 81 5.24 -10.88 1.33
N VAL A 82 5.62 -9.98 2.24
CA VAL A 82 5.53 -10.22 3.69
C VAL A 82 4.07 -10.30 4.12
N THR A 83 3.20 -9.36 3.73
CA THR A 83 1.80 -9.37 4.16
C THR A 83 1.02 -10.58 3.62
N ALA A 84 1.40 -11.13 2.47
CA ALA A 84 0.77 -12.31 1.89
C ALA A 84 0.95 -13.58 2.74
N GLN A 85 1.93 -13.62 3.64
CA GLN A 85 2.18 -14.75 4.54
C GLN A 85 1.15 -14.83 5.67
N PHE A 86 0.45 -13.73 5.96
CA PHE A 86 -0.52 -13.64 7.04
C PHE A 86 -1.93 -13.99 6.59
N LYS A 87 -2.63 -14.75 7.43
CA LYS A 87 -4.03 -15.13 7.23
C LYS A 87 -4.81 -14.97 8.53
N SER A 88 -6.08 -14.62 8.40
CA SER A 88 -7.02 -14.62 9.52
C SER A 88 -7.73 -15.96 9.64
N SER A 89 -8.17 -16.29 10.86
CA SER A 89 -8.98 -17.47 11.15
C SER A 89 -10.47 -17.28 10.88
N GLY A 90 -10.89 -16.06 10.52
CA GLY A 90 -12.29 -15.76 10.23
C GLY A 90 -12.60 -14.27 10.20
N ARG A 91 -13.90 -13.97 10.05
CA ARG A 91 -14.39 -12.59 9.95
C ARG A 91 -14.61 -11.96 11.33
N GLY A 92 -14.52 -10.64 11.36
CA GLY A 92 -14.77 -9.79 12.52
C GLY A 92 -14.88 -8.33 12.09
N ARG A 93 -14.44 -7.42 12.96
CA ARG A 93 -14.59 -5.96 12.78
C ARG A 93 -13.25 -5.23 12.68
N SER A 94 -12.14 -5.91 12.90
CA SER A 94 -10.81 -5.30 12.93
C SER A 94 -10.15 -5.36 11.56
N ASN A 95 -9.27 -4.40 11.29
CA ASN A 95 -8.56 -4.22 10.04
C ASN A 95 -7.08 -4.03 10.37
N ILE A 96 -6.20 -4.64 9.58
CA ILE A 96 -4.77 -4.27 9.55
C ILE A 96 -4.59 -3.12 8.56
N TYR A 97 -3.85 -2.10 8.94
CA TYR A 97 -3.51 -0.99 8.06
C TYR A 97 -2.02 -0.67 8.13
N LEU A 98 -1.51 -0.17 7.01
CA LEU A 98 -0.16 0.32 6.85
C LEU A 98 -0.21 1.81 6.49
N VAL A 99 0.75 2.60 6.96
CA VAL A 99 0.91 4.00 6.55
C VAL A 99 2.35 4.22 6.10
N LEU A 100 2.53 4.85 4.95
CA LEU A 100 3.83 5.31 4.47
C LEU A 100 4.30 6.49 5.33
N LEU A 101 5.53 6.43 5.82
CA LEU A 101 6.13 7.46 6.67
C LEU A 101 7.30 8.15 5.95
N ASP A 102 7.43 9.45 6.15
CA ASP A 102 8.54 10.28 5.66
C ASP A 102 9.68 10.38 6.68
N TYR A 103 10.86 9.95 6.26
CA TYR A 103 12.14 10.02 6.95
C TYR A 103 13.26 10.59 6.06
N SER A 104 12.90 11.31 4.99
CA SER A 104 13.85 11.97 4.08
C SER A 104 14.81 12.94 4.79
N ASP A 105 14.42 13.46 5.95
CA ASP A 105 15.20 14.36 6.81
C ASP A 105 16.24 13.66 7.69
N SER A 106 16.17 12.33 7.83
CA SER A 106 16.86 11.62 8.92
C SER A 106 17.38 10.23 8.55
N ARG A 107 17.08 9.73 7.35
CA ARG A 107 17.49 8.40 6.88
C ARG A 107 17.93 8.42 5.43
N ARG A 108 18.79 7.46 5.08
CA ARG A 108 19.25 7.24 3.70
C ARG A 108 18.13 6.72 2.79
N ASP A 109 17.34 5.76 3.28
CA ASP A 109 16.05 5.42 2.68
C ASP A 109 15.01 6.40 3.25
N PRO A 110 14.37 7.24 2.42
CA PRO A 110 13.46 8.27 2.89
C PRO A 110 12.13 7.72 3.41
N HIS A 111 11.83 6.42 3.24
CA HIS A 111 10.53 5.87 3.57
C HIS A 111 10.58 4.83 4.70
N GLY A 112 9.61 4.92 5.62
CA GLY A 112 9.30 3.89 6.60
C GLY A 112 7.84 3.47 6.51
N VAL A 113 7.44 2.47 7.31
CA VAL A 113 6.06 2.00 7.40
C VAL A 113 5.58 1.99 8.84
N TYR A 114 4.37 2.49 9.07
CA TYR A 114 3.65 2.27 10.32
C TYR A 114 2.72 1.07 10.17
N VAL A 115 2.73 0.15 11.13
CA VAL A 115 1.81 -0.98 11.22
C VAL A 115 0.80 -0.73 12.33
N GLY A 116 -0.49 -0.92 12.04
CA GLY A 116 -1.52 -0.84 13.07
C GLY A 116 -2.75 -1.71 12.83
N MET A 117 -3.56 -1.90 13.87
CA MET A 117 -4.93 -2.39 13.74
C MET A 117 -6.00 -1.41 14.22
N SER A 118 -7.20 -1.51 13.63
CA SER A 118 -8.34 -0.65 13.98
C SER A 118 -9.68 -1.29 13.65
N GLU A 119 -10.77 -0.87 14.31
CA GLU A 119 -12.13 -1.17 13.84
C GLU A 119 -12.56 -0.26 12.68
N TYR A 120 -11.90 0.89 12.52
CA TYR A 120 -12.14 1.82 11.42
C TYR A 120 -11.46 1.35 10.13
N LYS A 121 -11.91 1.87 8.99
CA LYS A 121 -11.22 1.64 7.72
C LYS A 121 -9.81 2.29 7.76
N PRO A 122 -8.83 1.76 7.01
CA PRO A 122 -7.48 2.34 6.95
C PRO A 122 -7.45 3.86 6.70
N ALA A 123 -8.16 4.34 5.69
CA ALA A 123 -8.24 5.77 5.35
C ALA A 123 -8.86 6.60 6.48
N GLU A 124 -9.99 6.16 7.03
CA GLU A 124 -10.65 6.83 8.16
C GLU A 124 -9.74 6.88 9.41
N ARG A 125 -9.01 5.79 9.69
CA ARG A 125 -8.09 5.76 10.82
C ARG A 125 -6.89 6.68 10.59
N PHE A 126 -6.40 6.76 9.36
CA PHE A 126 -5.36 7.70 8.97
C PHE A 126 -5.83 9.15 9.18
N ASP A 127 -7.03 9.51 8.74
CA ASP A 127 -7.60 10.86 8.95
C ASP A 127 -7.71 11.19 10.45
N GLN A 128 -8.14 10.23 11.28
CA GLN A 128 -8.14 10.40 12.73
C GLN A 128 -6.73 10.68 13.28
N HIS A 129 -5.70 9.95 12.83
CA HIS A 129 -4.32 10.23 13.21
C HIS A 129 -3.89 11.63 12.81
N LYS A 130 -4.20 12.06 11.57
CA LYS A 130 -3.85 13.40 11.07
C LYS A 130 -4.61 14.52 11.79
N ALA A 131 -5.80 14.23 12.32
CA ALA A 131 -6.57 15.13 13.18
C ALA A 131 -6.15 15.10 14.67
N GLY A 132 -5.14 14.30 15.05
CA GLY A 132 -4.68 14.17 16.43
C GLY A 132 -5.57 13.29 17.32
N ILE A 133 -6.55 12.58 16.75
CA ILE A 133 -7.53 11.76 17.48
C ILE A 133 -6.93 10.39 17.78
N ARG A 134 -6.54 10.18 19.04
CA ARG A 134 -5.85 8.96 19.51
C ARG A 134 -4.66 8.64 18.61
N ALA A 135 -3.89 9.66 18.25
CA ALA A 135 -2.91 9.57 17.19
C ALA A 135 -1.60 8.91 17.65
N ALA A 136 -0.99 8.12 16.77
CA ALA A 136 0.39 7.70 16.90
C ALA A 136 1.28 8.88 16.46
N GLY A 137 2.26 9.25 17.28
CA GLY A 137 3.11 10.42 17.01
C GLY A 137 3.87 10.33 15.68
N SER A 138 4.28 9.13 15.26
CA SER A 138 4.92 8.88 13.97
C SER A 138 3.98 9.14 12.80
N VAL A 139 2.75 8.62 12.83
CA VAL A 139 1.74 8.85 11.79
C VAL A 139 1.30 10.32 11.74
N LEU A 140 1.08 10.94 12.90
CA LEU A 140 0.70 12.36 12.97
C LEU A 140 1.76 13.25 12.31
N LYS A 141 3.04 13.07 12.68
CA LYS A 141 4.14 13.93 12.23
C LYS A 141 4.66 13.57 10.83
N ARG A 142 4.70 12.29 10.48
CA ARG A 142 5.43 11.76 9.31
C ARG A 142 4.55 10.95 8.35
N GLY A 143 3.29 10.69 8.68
CA GLY A 143 2.38 9.93 7.81
C GLY A 143 2.07 10.69 6.52
N LEU A 144 2.37 10.03 5.39
CA LEU A 144 2.17 10.51 4.03
C LEU A 144 0.83 10.02 3.45
N GLU A 145 0.63 8.72 3.38
CA GLU A 145 -0.58 8.10 2.84
C GLU A 145 -0.78 6.65 3.37
N PRO A 146 -2.01 6.13 3.41
CA PRO A 146 -2.26 4.72 3.69
C PRO A 146 -1.74 3.81 2.56
N LEU A 147 -1.08 2.71 2.91
CA LEU A 147 -0.71 1.65 1.97
C LEU A 147 -1.76 0.54 2.04
N THR A 148 -2.93 0.77 1.43
CA THR A 148 -4.09 -0.14 1.54
C THR A 148 -3.88 -1.46 0.79
N GLY A 149 -3.22 -1.41 -0.37
CA GLY A 149 -3.08 -2.56 -1.27
C GLY A 149 -2.52 -3.83 -0.63
N PRO A 150 -1.38 -3.76 0.09
CA PRO A 150 -0.78 -4.94 0.73
C PRO A 150 -1.63 -5.62 1.79
N THR A 151 -2.60 -4.93 2.41
CA THR A 151 -3.41 -5.49 3.51
C THR A 151 -4.88 -5.68 3.19
N MET A 152 -5.29 -5.57 1.92
CA MET A 152 -6.70 -5.71 1.52
C MET A 152 -7.33 -7.07 1.90
N HIS A 153 -6.55 -8.14 2.02
CA HIS A 153 -7.01 -9.46 2.48
C HIS A 153 -7.11 -9.58 4.01
N LEU A 154 -6.56 -8.61 4.75
CA LEU A 154 -6.53 -8.56 6.22
C LEU A 154 -7.55 -7.56 6.79
N GLN A 155 -8.70 -7.44 6.10
CA GLN A 155 -9.79 -6.54 6.47
C GLN A 155 -10.97 -7.32 7.07
N LYS A 156 -11.68 -6.72 8.03
CA LYS A 156 -12.83 -7.31 8.74
C LYS A 156 -12.49 -8.70 9.31
N ILE A 157 -11.38 -8.78 10.03
CA ILE A 157 -10.88 -9.97 10.71
C ILE A 157 -11.22 -9.94 12.21
N LYS A 158 -11.07 -11.08 12.89
CA LYS A 158 -11.25 -11.15 14.34
C LYS A 158 -10.23 -10.25 15.04
N ARG A 159 -10.63 -9.62 16.15
CA ARG A 159 -9.75 -8.75 16.94
C ARG A 159 -8.50 -9.47 17.45
N ALA A 160 -8.64 -10.72 17.89
CA ALA A 160 -7.50 -11.53 18.33
C ALA A 160 -6.49 -11.81 17.20
N ASP A 161 -6.99 -12.10 15.98
CA ASP A 161 -6.12 -12.24 14.81
C ASP A 161 -5.44 -10.91 14.48
N ALA A 162 -6.17 -9.80 14.55
CA ALA A 162 -5.62 -8.49 14.24
C ALA A 162 -4.50 -8.08 15.20
N ALA A 163 -4.68 -8.27 16.51
CA ALA A 163 -3.66 -7.96 17.51
C ALA A 163 -2.40 -8.82 17.31
N ARG A 164 -2.57 -10.11 17.04
CA ARG A 164 -1.44 -11.00 16.75
C ARG A 164 -0.71 -10.60 15.45
N ILE A 165 -1.46 -10.40 14.37
CA ILE A 165 -0.90 -10.05 13.05
C ILE A 165 -0.22 -8.68 13.09
N GLU A 166 -0.74 -7.69 13.83
CA GLU A 166 -0.12 -6.36 13.97
C GLU A 166 1.33 -6.46 14.48
N ILE A 167 1.56 -7.27 15.51
CA ILE A 167 2.89 -7.48 16.10
C ILE A 167 3.78 -8.28 15.15
N GLU A 168 3.33 -9.47 14.73
CA GLU A 168 4.14 -10.36 13.88
C GLU A 168 4.47 -9.74 12.52
N LEU A 169 3.56 -8.95 11.93
CA LEU A 169 3.80 -8.25 10.68
C LEU A 169 4.85 -7.14 10.84
N ALA A 170 4.81 -6.39 11.94
CA ALA A 170 5.81 -5.36 12.22
C ALA A 170 7.21 -5.99 12.35
N GLU A 171 7.33 -7.11 13.06
CA GLU A 171 8.58 -7.86 13.20
C GLU A 171 9.06 -8.42 11.86
N ALA A 172 8.18 -9.01 11.06
CA ALA A 172 8.54 -9.58 9.75
C ALA A 172 8.98 -8.49 8.75
N LEU A 173 8.34 -7.33 8.74
CA LEU A 173 8.74 -6.19 7.92
C LEU A 173 10.10 -5.63 8.34
N ALA A 174 10.35 -5.53 9.65
CA ALA A 174 11.64 -5.10 10.17
C ALA A 174 12.76 -6.11 9.83
N ALA A 175 12.48 -7.41 9.93
CA ALA A 175 13.41 -8.47 9.54
C ALA A 175 13.71 -8.45 8.02
N ALA A 176 12.78 -7.98 7.20
CA ALA A 176 12.98 -7.73 5.77
C ALA A 176 13.77 -6.44 5.47
N GLY A 177 14.27 -5.73 6.49
CA GLY A 177 15.09 -4.53 6.34
C GLY A 177 14.29 -3.22 6.21
N ILE A 178 12.97 -3.26 6.33
CA ILE A 178 12.11 -2.08 6.23
C ILE A 178 12.10 -1.35 7.58
N PHE A 179 12.14 -0.01 7.56
CA PHE A 179 12.04 0.75 8.80
C PHE A 179 10.59 0.81 9.28
N VAL A 180 10.32 0.20 10.44
CA VAL A 180 8.96 0.03 10.98
C VAL A 180 8.70 0.91 12.20
N GLN A 181 7.47 1.37 12.35
CA GLN A 181 6.89 1.97 13.55
C GLN A 181 5.56 1.27 13.88
N GLY A 182 5.15 1.26 15.15
CA GLY A 182 3.95 0.53 15.59
C GLY A 182 4.23 -0.95 15.84
N GLY A 183 3.18 -1.78 15.88
CA GLY A 183 3.33 -3.21 16.19
C GLY A 183 3.42 -3.52 17.70
N HIS A 184 2.70 -2.78 18.55
CA HIS A 184 2.73 -2.90 20.02
C HIS A 184 1.33 -2.97 20.61
#